data_AF-A0A4R2NKZ4-F1
#
_entry.id   AF-A0A4R2NKZ4-F1
#
_cell.length_a   1.000
_cell.length_b   1.000
_cell.length_c   1.000
_cell.angle_alpha   90.00
_cell.angle_beta   90.00
_cell.angle_gamma   90.00
#
_symmetry.space_group_name_H-M   'P 1'
#
loop_
_entity.id
_entity.type
_entity.pdbx_description
1 polymer ?
#
loop_
_entity_poly.entity_id
_entity_poly.type
_entity_poly.pdbx_seq_one_letter_code
_entity_poly.pdbx_strand_id
1 'polypeptide(L)'
;MNKKLRFSALLFLFLIANVNSQSSNTCSNSVDDPVLDLNSITKCSIEKKSEDSKVQKVTVQVTSRRRIVRKRDKATGLASDGYSHKLTSLKKKVDMVNSIVDVKKEEIPDILPFDYVDQIPLFKNCESVPIFEQNRCFKINLRNHIRKNLKYPVSAYDRGIQGKVYAHFSIARDGSIKDLKIVSPYKGDLLGKEAKRIINELPKFKPGEHNGSPVDVKYGLPITFKIPGRKPTNIKKVNTSKIEETIYSFSSLDKIPQFDSCKKSKDDSISCFNTSLIEHIQSYFAYPEEAKMKNIEGEVVVNFIIDKKGDVVDITAKGPENSEILELATIRFIEKLPNLKAGEIEGKSVNTSYSFPINFTLN
;
A
#
# COMPACT_ATOMS: atom_id res chain seq x y z
N MET A 1 -4.43 -83.56 35.78
CA MET A 1 -5.75 -83.10 36.25
C MET A 1 -6.06 -81.77 35.56
N ASN A 2 -6.85 -81.73 34.49
CA ASN A 2 -8.31 -81.64 34.49
C ASN A 2 -8.90 -80.45 35.27
N LYS A 3 -9.17 -79.35 34.55
CA LYS A 3 -10.43 -78.60 34.67
C LYS A 3 -10.79 -78.00 33.30
N LYS A 4 -11.90 -78.50 32.73
CA LYS A 4 -12.59 -77.91 31.56
C LYS A 4 -13.75 -77.04 32.06
N LEU A 5 -13.99 -75.91 31.39
CA LEU A 5 -15.32 -75.32 31.14
C LEU A 5 -15.09 -74.30 29.99
N ARG A 6 -15.64 -74.41 28.77
CA ARG A 6 -17.08 -74.37 28.35
C ARG A 6 -17.74 -73.07 28.85
N PHE A 7 -18.44 -72.24 28.07
CA PHE A 7 -19.10 -72.30 26.75
C PHE A 7 -19.14 -70.84 26.15
N SER A 8 -19.45 -70.49 24.89
CA SER A 8 -19.90 -71.22 23.67
C SER A 8 -19.58 -70.43 22.36
N ALA A 9 -20.17 -70.87 21.24
CA ALA A 9 -20.69 -70.19 20.03
C ALA A 9 -20.47 -68.66 19.80
N LEU A 10 -20.37 -68.14 18.56
CA LEU A 10 -20.84 -68.69 17.27
C LEU A 10 -19.94 -68.29 16.08
N LEU A 11 -19.78 -69.25 15.16
CA LEU A 11 -19.23 -69.13 13.82
C LEU A 11 -20.13 -68.24 12.93
N PHE A 12 -19.59 -67.27 12.19
CA PHE A 12 -20.01 -67.02 10.80
C PHE A 12 -18.94 -66.26 10.00
N LEU A 13 -18.37 -66.94 9.01
CA LEU A 13 -17.64 -66.32 7.89
C LEU A 13 -18.67 -65.63 6.97
N PHE A 14 -18.40 -64.43 6.46
CA PHE A 14 -18.40 -64.13 5.01
C PHE A 14 -18.11 -62.63 4.70
N LEU A 15 -17.58 -62.43 3.48
CA LEU A 15 -17.56 -61.21 2.67
C LEU A 15 -16.65 -60.02 3.04
N ILE A 16 -15.65 -59.87 2.15
CA ILE A 16 -14.81 -58.69 1.93
C ILE A 16 -15.66 -57.52 1.42
N ALA A 17 -15.47 -56.33 1.99
CA ALA A 17 -15.72 -55.06 1.31
C ALA A 17 -14.66 -54.03 1.76
N ASN A 18 -13.82 -53.59 0.81
CA ASN A 18 -12.93 -52.45 1.05
C ASN A 18 -13.78 -51.18 1.15
N VAL A 19 -13.82 -50.54 2.32
CA VAL A 19 -14.45 -49.23 2.48
C VAL A 19 -13.35 -48.17 2.50
N ASN A 20 -13.21 -47.46 1.38
CA ASN A 20 -12.45 -46.22 1.35
C ASN A 20 -13.13 -45.20 2.28
N SER A 21 -12.43 -44.77 3.33
CA SER A 21 -12.92 -43.66 4.16
C SER A 21 -12.82 -42.36 3.36
N GLN A 22 -13.94 -41.92 2.80
CA GLN A 22 -14.10 -40.55 2.33
C GLN A 22 -14.39 -39.67 3.56
N SER A 23 -13.43 -38.85 3.97
CA SER A 23 -13.69 -37.79 4.94
C SER A 23 -14.48 -36.67 4.27
N SER A 24 -15.77 -36.57 4.57
CA SER A 24 -16.59 -35.41 4.21
C SER A 24 -16.22 -34.22 5.09
N ASN A 25 -15.23 -33.43 4.66
CA ASN A 25 -14.84 -32.21 5.35
C ASN A 25 -15.85 -31.08 5.11
N THR A 26 -16.85 -30.94 6.00
CA THR A 26 -17.60 -29.69 6.15
C THR A 26 -17.00 -28.89 7.30
N CYS A 27 -16.20 -27.87 6.98
CA CYS A 27 -15.67 -26.94 7.98
C CYS A 27 -16.63 -25.76 8.16
N SER A 28 -17.24 -25.67 9.34
CA SER A 28 -17.84 -24.43 9.83
C SER A 28 -16.73 -23.48 10.30
N ASN A 29 -16.63 -22.30 9.70
CA ASN A 29 -15.70 -21.28 10.18
C ASN A 29 -16.31 -20.54 11.38
N SER A 30 -15.69 -20.63 12.55
CA SER A 30 -15.89 -19.67 13.63
C SER A 30 -15.23 -18.34 13.26
N VAL A 31 -15.91 -17.24 13.62
CA VAL A 31 -15.39 -15.88 13.46
C VAL A 31 -14.55 -15.54 14.69
N ASP A 32 -13.28 -15.17 14.47
CA ASP A 32 -12.46 -14.20 15.24
C ASP A 32 -10.97 -14.53 15.10
N ASP A 33 -10.33 -14.02 14.04
CA ASP A 33 -8.87 -13.90 13.92
C ASP A 33 -8.51 -12.73 12.97
N PRO A 34 -7.47 -11.93 13.25
CA PRO A 34 -7.18 -10.71 12.50
C PRO A 34 -6.51 -10.95 11.14
N VAL A 35 -7.07 -10.29 10.13
CA VAL A 35 -6.77 -10.39 8.69
C VAL A 35 -5.28 -10.34 8.30
N LEU A 36 -4.80 -11.39 7.65
CA LEU A 36 -3.55 -11.44 6.87
C LEU A 36 -3.81 -11.46 5.35
N ASP A 37 -2.78 -11.14 4.56
CA ASP A 37 -2.88 -10.65 3.17
C ASP A 37 -3.37 -11.67 2.12
N LEU A 38 -4.07 -11.15 1.09
CA LEU A 38 -4.81 -11.86 0.05
C LEU A 38 -4.08 -11.81 -1.31
N ASN A 39 -2.90 -12.45 -1.45
CA ASN A 39 -2.28 -12.71 -2.78
C ASN A 39 -1.16 -13.78 -2.84
N SER A 40 -1.14 -14.79 -1.97
CA SER A 40 -0.23 -15.95 -2.10
C SER A 40 -0.98 -17.29 -2.14
N ILE A 41 -1.07 -17.90 -3.33
CA ILE A 41 -1.53 -19.29 -3.49
C ILE A 41 -0.32 -20.18 -3.73
N THR A 42 0.18 -20.80 -2.66
CA THR A 42 1.02 -22.00 -2.70
C THR A 42 0.58 -22.93 -1.57
N LYS A 43 0.23 -24.18 -1.89
CA LYS A 43 -0.27 -25.15 -0.92
C LYS A 43 0.84 -25.66 0.02
N CYS A 44 0.52 -25.68 1.31
CA CYS A 44 0.90 -26.66 2.31
C CYS A 44 2.36 -27.18 2.32
N SER A 45 3.17 -26.66 3.23
CA SER A 45 4.24 -27.43 3.88
C SER A 45 3.65 -28.38 4.93
N ILE A 46 4.26 -29.56 5.08
CA ILE A 46 3.87 -30.60 6.05
C ILE A 46 4.57 -30.33 7.38
N GLU A 47 3.82 -30.32 8.50
CA GLU A 47 4.41 -30.26 9.84
C GLU A 47 5.04 -31.60 10.27
N LYS A 48 6.14 -31.52 11.03
CA LYS A 48 6.54 -32.53 12.01
C LYS A 48 6.86 -31.85 13.34
N LYS A 49 6.31 -32.37 14.43
CA LYS A 49 6.52 -31.90 15.81
C LYS A 49 7.59 -32.69 16.56
N SER A 50 8.37 -31.99 17.39
CA SER A 50 8.84 -32.36 18.74
C SER A 50 9.72 -31.18 19.22
N GLU A 51 9.40 -30.45 20.31
CA GLU A 51 9.83 -30.76 21.70
C GLU A 51 11.38 -30.92 21.81
N ASP A 52 12.13 -30.23 22.68
CA ASP A 52 11.79 -29.72 24.03
C ASP A 52 12.80 -28.65 24.57
N SER A 53 12.40 -27.94 25.63
CA SER A 53 13.21 -27.42 26.76
C SER A 53 13.85 -26.01 26.79
N LYS A 54 13.80 -25.42 28.01
CA LYS A 54 14.56 -24.30 28.63
C LYS A 54 14.30 -22.85 28.22
N VAL A 55 13.40 -22.22 28.98
CA VAL A 55 13.31 -20.75 29.15
C VAL A 55 14.44 -20.25 30.07
N GLN A 56 15.24 -19.30 29.59
CA GLN A 56 16.23 -18.58 30.41
C GLN A 56 15.72 -17.17 30.73
N LYS A 57 15.38 -16.90 31.99
CA LYS A 57 14.95 -15.56 32.43
C LYS A 57 16.15 -14.64 32.58
N VAL A 58 16.15 -13.52 31.84
CA VAL A 58 17.03 -12.37 32.10
C VAL A 58 16.16 -11.19 32.51
N THR A 59 16.26 -10.78 33.77
CA THR A 59 15.56 -9.59 34.30
C THR A 59 16.40 -8.34 34.07
N VAL A 60 15.84 -7.35 33.36
CA VAL A 60 16.40 -6.00 33.30
C VAL A 60 15.70 -5.14 34.36
N GLN A 61 16.47 -4.53 35.26
CA GLN A 61 15.95 -3.52 36.20
C GLN A 61 15.73 -2.19 35.47
N VAL A 62 14.52 -1.64 35.56
CA VAL A 62 14.24 -0.26 35.13
C VAL A 62 14.07 0.61 36.36
N THR A 63 15.06 1.45 36.65
CA THR A 63 15.02 2.42 37.75
C THR A 63 14.23 3.66 37.36
N SER A 64 12.93 3.68 37.69
CA SER A 64 12.11 4.87 37.48
C SER A 64 12.49 5.98 38.47
N ARG A 65 13.06 7.09 37.96
CA ARG A 65 13.09 8.34 38.74
C ARG A 65 11.65 8.85 38.89
N ARG A 66 11.12 8.75 40.11
CA ARG A 66 9.76 9.21 40.48
C ARG A 66 9.52 10.64 40.01
N ARG A 67 8.50 10.86 39.17
CA ARG A 67 7.79 12.15 39.12
C ARG A 67 6.59 12.05 40.06
N ILE A 68 6.51 13.01 40.99
CA ILE A 68 5.56 12.98 42.11
C ILE A 68 4.14 13.29 41.60
N VAL A 69 3.19 12.40 41.91
CA VAL A 69 1.75 12.64 41.73
C VAL A 69 1.27 13.61 42.82
N ARG A 70 0.61 14.70 42.42
CA ARG A 70 -0.23 15.49 43.34
C ARG A 70 -1.70 15.13 43.11
N LYS A 71 -2.31 14.47 44.10
CA LYS A 71 -3.76 14.37 44.24
C LYS A 71 -4.31 15.66 44.84
N ARG A 72 -5.39 16.19 44.26
CA ARG A 72 -6.59 16.82 44.88
C ARG A 72 -7.67 16.93 43.78
N ASP A 73 -8.98 16.80 43.99
CA ASP A 73 -9.77 16.06 45.00
C ASP A 73 -11.13 15.70 44.35
N LYS A 74 -11.86 14.71 44.90
CA LYS A 74 -13.20 14.30 44.38
C LYS A 74 -14.34 15.01 45.11
N ALA A 75 -15.20 15.72 44.35
CA ALA A 75 -16.57 16.11 44.70
C ALA A 75 -17.26 16.66 43.44
N THR A 76 -18.56 16.49 43.13
CA THR A 76 -19.66 15.72 43.76
C THR A 76 -20.85 15.64 42.78
N GLY A 77 -21.50 14.46 42.67
CA GLY A 77 -22.87 14.30 42.13
C GLY A 77 -23.07 14.53 40.62
N LEU A 78 -24.11 13.99 39.97
CA LEU A 78 -25.09 12.95 40.38
C LEU A 78 -25.59 12.23 39.10
N ALA A 79 -26.27 11.10 39.26
CA ALA A 79 -26.52 10.14 38.17
C ALA A 79 -27.89 10.29 37.44
N SER A 80 -28.11 9.35 36.51
CA SER A 80 -29.35 8.87 35.86
C SER A 80 -29.96 9.66 34.69
N ASP A 81 -29.95 8.98 33.53
CA ASP A 81 -31.08 8.64 32.64
C ASP A 81 -32.12 9.68 32.20
N GLY A 82 -32.35 9.69 30.88
CA GLY A 82 -33.70 9.87 30.33
C GLY A 82 -33.93 11.12 29.46
N TYR A 83 -34.69 10.91 28.38
CA TYR A 83 -35.27 11.89 27.44
C TYR A 83 -34.24 12.68 26.60
N SER A 84 -34.24 12.57 25.27
CA SER A 84 -35.30 12.87 24.28
C SER A 84 -35.68 14.36 24.19
N HIS A 85 -35.85 14.83 22.96
CA HIS A 85 -36.30 16.18 22.56
C HIS A 85 -35.42 17.38 22.94
N LYS A 86 -34.27 17.53 22.26
CA LYS A 86 -33.70 18.88 21.98
C LYS A 86 -33.13 19.09 20.57
N LEU A 87 -33.62 18.31 19.60
CA LEU A 87 -33.33 18.49 18.16
C LEU A 87 -34.22 19.54 17.47
N THR A 88 -35.23 20.07 18.16
CA THR A 88 -36.19 21.07 17.63
C THR A 88 -35.75 22.52 17.85
N SER A 89 -34.82 22.81 18.77
CA SER A 89 -34.29 24.16 18.98
C SER A 89 -33.10 24.54 18.08
N LEU A 90 -32.57 23.60 17.28
CA LEU A 90 -31.53 23.88 16.28
C LEU A 90 -32.11 24.17 14.89
N LYS A 91 -33.24 23.56 14.50
CA LYS A 91 -33.91 23.89 13.22
C LYS A 91 -34.40 25.35 13.18
N LYS A 92 -34.95 25.87 14.27
CA LYS A 92 -35.50 27.24 14.30
C LYS A 92 -34.46 28.37 14.24
N LYS A 93 -33.16 28.05 14.28
CA LYS A 93 -32.06 29.00 14.05
C LYS A 93 -31.53 28.96 12.61
N VAL A 94 -31.95 27.97 11.81
CA VAL A 94 -31.61 27.86 10.38
C VAL A 94 -32.55 28.72 9.53
N ASP A 95 -33.83 28.85 9.93
CA ASP A 95 -34.82 29.66 9.19
C ASP A 95 -34.61 31.18 9.31
N MET A 96 -33.74 31.66 10.20
CA MET A 96 -33.48 33.10 10.43
C MET A 96 -32.12 33.60 9.91
N VAL A 97 -31.37 32.75 9.19
CA VAL A 97 -30.11 33.13 8.50
C VAL A 97 -30.25 33.02 6.97
N ASN A 98 -31.45 32.71 6.47
CA ASN A 98 -31.77 32.70 5.03
C ASN A 98 -32.08 34.09 4.44
N SER A 99 -31.78 35.19 5.15
CA SER A 99 -32.23 36.54 4.77
C SER A 99 -31.12 37.55 4.45
N ILE A 100 -29.84 37.26 4.78
CA ILE A 100 -28.70 38.13 4.45
C ILE A 100 -27.42 37.31 4.23
N VAL A 101 -27.31 36.58 3.12
CA VAL A 101 -26.08 36.60 2.30
C VAL A 101 -26.45 36.23 0.87
N ASP A 102 -26.35 37.18 -0.08
CA ASP A 102 -26.17 36.85 -1.49
C ASP A 102 -24.75 36.26 -1.67
N VAL A 103 -24.58 35.00 -1.23
CA VAL A 103 -23.37 34.25 -1.56
C VAL A 103 -23.42 34.03 -3.06
N LYS A 104 -22.56 34.72 -3.80
CA LYS A 104 -22.18 34.32 -5.15
C LYS A 104 -21.83 32.84 -5.07
N LYS A 105 -22.70 32.01 -5.64
CA LYS A 105 -22.60 30.55 -5.63
C LYS A 105 -21.22 30.18 -6.17
N GLU A 106 -20.27 29.91 -5.27
CA GLU A 106 -18.94 29.46 -5.67
C GLU A 106 -19.15 28.21 -6.51
N GLU A 107 -18.60 28.21 -7.72
CA GLU A 107 -18.75 27.11 -8.66
C GLU A 107 -17.97 25.93 -8.11
N ILE A 108 -18.63 25.13 -7.28
CA ILE A 108 -18.10 23.88 -6.73
C ILE A 108 -17.58 23.08 -7.93
N PRO A 109 -16.28 22.74 -7.97
CA PRO A 109 -15.71 22.10 -9.15
C PRO A 109 -16.45 20.80 -9.41
N ASP A 110 -17.04 20.68 -10.61
CA ASP A 110 -18.03 19.65 -10.94
C ASP A 110 -17.57 18.21 -10.63
N ILE A 111 -16.24 17.99 -10.63
CA ILE A 111 -15.56 16.70 -10.48
C ILE A 111 -14.51 16.71 -9.36
N LEU A 112 -14.79 15.99 -8.27
CA LEU A 112 -13.95 15.89 -7.07
C LEU A 112 -13.14 14.56 -7.03
N PRO A 113 -12.02 14.49 -6.28
CA PRO A 113 -11.33 13.23 -5.99
C PRO A 113 -12.13 12.30 -5.06
N PHE A 114 -11.98 10.98 -5.22
CA PHE A 114 -12.66 9.97 -4.39
C PHE A 114 -12.43 10.09 -2.88
N ASP A 115 -11.26 10.55 -2.45
CA ASP A 115 -10.93 10.67 -1.02
C ASP A 115 -11.35 12.03 -0.42
N TYR A 116 -12.05 12.89 -1.17
CA TYR A 116 -12.48 14.23 -0.73
C TYR A 116 -14.01 14.39 -0.60
N VAL A 117 -14.80 13.41 -1.05
CA VAL A 117 -16.27 13.46 -0.98
C VAL A 117 -16.80 12.96 0.36
N ASP A 118 -17.90 13.55 0.83
CA ASP A 118 -18.51 13.22 2.13
C ASP A 118 -19.11 11.81 2.13
N GLN A 119 -19.69 11.42 0.98
CA GLN A 119 -20.10 10.05 0.68
C GLN A 119 -19.45 9.61 -0.63
N ILE A 120 -18.72 8.50 -0.58
CA ILE A 120 -18.11 7.89 -1.76
C ILE A 120 -19.16 7.23 -2.67
N PRO A 121 -18.90 7.11 -3.99
CA PRO A 121 -19.71 6.27 -4.86
C PRO A 121 -19.68 4.80 -4.43
N LEU A 122 -20.81 4.10 -4.51
CA LEU A 122 -20.95 2.73 -4.00
C LEU A 122 -21.62 1.78 -5.01
N PHE A 123 -21.29 0.49 -4.91
CA PHE A 123 -22.14 -0.55 -5.49
C PHE A 123 -23.40 -0.72 -4.64
N LYS A 124 -24.53 -1.11 -5.25
CA LYS A 124 -25.81 -1.30 -4.54
C LYS A 124 -25.72 -2.23 -3.31
N ASN A 125 -24.87 -3.25 -3.36
CA ASN A 125 -24.65 -4.19 -2.25
C ASN A 125 -23.73 -3.66 -1.14
N CYS A 126 -23.12 -2.48 -1.31
CA CYS A 126 -22.34 -1.80 -0.28
C CYS A 126 -23.13 -0.74 0.48
N GLU A 127 -24.35 -0.41 0.06
CA GLU A 127 -25.18 0.62 0.71
C GLU A 127 -25.66 0.20 2.11
N SER A 128 -25.94 -1.09 2.31
CA SER A 128 -26.34 -1.65 3.60
C SER A 128 -25.17 -1.94 4.56
N VAL A 129 -23.93 -1.65 4.15
CA VAL A 129 -22.72 -1.87 4.95
C VAL A 129 -22.44 -0.64 5.82
N PRO A 130 -21.99 -0.78 7.08
CA PRO A 130 -21.64 0.36 7.93
C PRO A 130 -20.64 1.31 7.27
N ILE A 131 -20.80 2.62 7.48
CA ILE A 131 -20.06 3.69 6.77
C ILE A 131 -18.54 3.46 6.80
N PHE A 132 -17.97 3.05 7.94
CA PHE A 132 -16.54 2.80 8.09
C PHE A 132 -16.00 1.63 7.23
N GLU A 133 -16.87 0.71 6.80
CA GLU A 133 -16.54 -0.41 5.92
C GLU A 133 -16.88 -0.18 4.44
N GLN A 134 -17.65 0.87 4.10
CA GLN A 134 -18.12 1.09 2.73
C GLN A 134 -16.96 1.22 1.70
N ASN A 135 -15.88 1.90 2.08
CA ASN A 135 -14.67 2.02 1.25
C ASN A 135 -14.01 0.65 0.97
N ARG A 136 -13.96 -0.22 1.99
CA ARG A 136 -13.49 -1.61 1.88
C ARG A 136 -14.43 -2.43 0.98
N CYS A 137 -15.74 -2.33 1.17
CA CYS A 137 -16.75 -3.00 0.36
C CYS A 137 -16.65 -2.61 -1.13
N PHE A 138 -16.50 -1.31 -1.43
CA PHE A 138 -16.31 -0.80 -2.79
C PHE A 138 -15.06 -1.42 -3.44
N LYS A 139 -13.91 -1.34 -2.77
CA LYS A 139 -12.62 -1.90 -3.26
C LYS A 139 -12.68 -3.42 -3.48
N ILE A 140 -13.40 -4.17 -2.64
CA ILE A 140 -13.60 -5.61 -2.79
C ILE A 140 -14.48 -5.91 -4.00
N ASN A 141 -15.65 -5.27 -4.13
CA ASN A 141 -16.57 -5.51 -5.25
C ASN A 141 -15.94 -5.15 -6.60
N LEU A 142 -15.19 -4.04 -6.66
CA LEU A 142 -14.46 -3.63 -7.86
C LEU A 142 -13.38 -4.64 -8.26
N ARG A 143 -12.60 -5.16 -7.29
CA ARG A 143 -11.65 -6.27 -7.54
C ARG A 143 -12.34 -7.55 -7.99
N ASN A 144 -13.49 -7.89 -7.40
CA ASN A 144 -14.24 -9.10 -7.75
C ASN A 144 -14.85 -9.01 -9.16
N HIS A 145 -15.37 -7.84 -9.55
CA HIS A 145 -15.82 -7.57 -10.92
C HIS A 145 -14.66 -7.74 -11.92
N ILE A 146 -13.50 -7.14 -11.64
CA ILE A 146 -12.32 -7.29 -12.50
C ILE A 146 -11.90 -8.76 -12.58
N ARG A 147 -11.73 -9.45 -11.45
CA ARG A 147 -11.32 -10.87 -11.42
C ARG A 147 -12.31 -11.79 -12.16
N LYS A 148 -13.61 -11.54 -12.07
CA LYS A 148 -14.66 -12.33 -12.74
C LYS A 148 -14.69 -12.11 -14.25
N ASN A 149 -14.46 -10.88 -14.72
CA ASN A 149 -14.63 -10.51 -16.12
C ASN A 149 -13.31 -10.45 -16.92
N LEU A 150 -12.14 -10.49 -16.27
CA LEU A 150 -10.83 -10.42 -16.90
C LEU A 150 -10.56 -11.62 -17.83
N LYS A 151 -10.32 -11.34 -19.11
CA LYS A 151 -9.92 -12.31 -20.13
C LYS A 151 -8.56 -11.89 -20.71
N TYR A 152 -7.53 -12.71 -20.50
CA TYR A 152 -6.21 -12.39 -21.05
C TYR A 152 -6.25 -12.45 -22.60
N PRO A 153 -5.91 -11.37 -23.34
CA PRO A 153 -5.94 -11.40 -24.80
C PRO A 153 -4.92 -12.41 -25.33
N VAL A 154 -5.36 -13.37 -26.15
CA VAL A 154 -4.52 -14.47 -26.66
C VAL A 154 -3.24 -13.95 -27.32
N SER A 155 -3.36 -12.98 -28.23
CA SER A 155 -2.20 -12.36 -28.90
C SER A 155 -1.33 -11.46 -28.01
N ALA A 156 -1.74 -11.16 -26.78
CA ALA A 156 -0.86 -10.58 -25.75
C ALA A 156 -0.16 -11.70 -24.95
N TYR A 157 -0.89 -12.76 -24.62
CA TYR A 157 -0.38 -13.96 -23.95
C TYR A 157 0.74 -14.62 -24.75
N ASP A 158 0.50 -14.93 -26.03
CA ASP A 158 1.45 -15.60 -26.93
C ASP A 158 2.76 -14.82 -27.03
N ARG A 159 2.65 -13.49 -27.18
CA ARG A 159 3.78 -12.55 -27.25
C ARG A 159 4.44 -12.28 -25.91
N GLY A 160 3.89 -12.75 -24.79
CA GLY A 160 4.44 -12.55 -23.44
C GLY A 160 4.37 -11.10 -22.94
N ILE A 161 3.39 -10.32 -23.43
CA ILE A 161 3.19 -8.90 -23.10
C ILE A 161 2.46 -8.82 -21.77
N GLN A 162 3.08 -8.25 -20.74
CA GLN A 162 2.56 -8.18 -19.37
C GLN A 162 2.70 -6.77 -18.77
N GLY A 163 2.12 -6.52 -17.60
CA GLY A 163 2.34 -5.30 -16.83
C GLY A 163 1.09 -4.76 -16.13
N LYS A 164 1.20 -3.54 -15.61
CA LYS A 164 0.09 -2.80 -15.01
C LYS A 164 -0.52 -1.86 -16.05
N VAL A 165 -1.83 -1.91 -16.20
CA VAL A 165 -2.64 -0.95 -16.95
C VAL A 165 -3.36 -0.06 -15.94
N TYR A 166 -3.21 1.25 -16.06
CA TYR A 166 -3.88 2.20 -15.16
C TYR A 166 -5.14 2.71 -15.84
N ALA A 167 -6.29 2.49 -15.20
CA ALA A 167 -7.58 3.00 -15.64
C ALA A 167 -7.98 4.19 -14.76
N HIS A 168 -8.20 5.35 -15.36
CA HIS A 168 -8.69 6.56 -14.72
C HIS A 168 -10.05 6.92 -15.32
N PHE A 169 -11.04 7.21 -14.49
CA PHE A 169 -12.39 7.55 -14.93
C PHE A 169 -13.11 8.41 -13.89
N SER A 170 -14.19 9.06 -14.32
CA SER A 170 -15.11 9.78 -13.44
C SER A 170 -16.38 8.94 -13.27
N ILE A 171 -16.85 8.75 -12.04
CA ILE A 171 -18.20 8.25 -11.76
C ILE A 171 -19.10 9.48 -11.71
N ALA A 172 -20.11 9.54 -12.58
CA ALA A 172 -20.94 10.71 -12.74
C ALA A 172 -22.06 10.81 -11.68
N ARG A 173 -22.71 11.99 -11.61
CA ARG A 173 -23.87 12.25 -10.74
C ARG A 173 -25.06 11.28 -10.92
N ASP A 174 -25.17 10.60 -12.06
CA ASP A 174 -26.19 9.57 -12.33
C ASP A 174 -25.70 8.13 -12.03
N GLY A 175 -24.48 8.00 -11.49
CA GLY A 175 -23.81 6.71 -11.24
C GLY A 175 -23.20 6.04 -12.47
N SER A 176 -23.23 6.65 -13.66
CA SER A 176 -22.54 6.13 -14.84
C SER A 176 -21.03 6.38 -14.82
N ILE A 177 -20.28 5.70 -15.69
CA ILE A 177 -18.85 5.95 -15.88
C ILE A 177 -18.66 6.86 -17.10
N LYS A 178 -17.86 7.92 -16.92
CA LYS A 178 -17.41 8.82 -18.00
C LYS A 178 -15.90 9.07 -17.92
N ASP A 179 -15.35 9.80 -18.89
CA ASP A 179 -13.95 10.23 -18.97
C ASP A 179 -12.89 9.09 -18.89
N LEU A 180 -13.24 7.88 -19.32
CA LEU A 180 -12.36 6.71 -19.21
C LEU A 180 -11.07 6.86 -20.03
N LYS A 181 -9.96 7.11 -19.33
CA LYS A 181 -8.59 7.15 -19.84
C LYS A 181 -7.83 5.91 -19.39
N ILE A 182 -7.15 5.26 -20.33
CA ILE A 182 -6.35 4.05 -20.09
C ILE A 182 -4.89 4.34 -20.40
N VAL A 183 -4.00 4.11 -19.43
CA VAL A 183 -2.54 4.14 -19.62
C VAL A 183 -2.01 2.71 -19.63
N SER A 184 -1.54 2.26 -20.79
CA SER A 184 -1.03 0.91 -21.00
C SER A 184 0.49 0.83 -20.76
N PRO A 185 1.04 -0.33 -20.39
CA PRO A 185 2.50 -0.53 -20.40
C PRO A 185 3.03 -0.48 -21.84
N TYR A 186 4.34 -0.35 -22.01
CA TYR A 186 4.97 -0.36 -23.35
C TYR A 186 4.56 -1.60 -24.16
N LYS A 187 4.24 -1.41 -25.45
CA LYS A 187 3.64 -2.42 -26.35
C LYS A 187 2.39 -3.14 -25.79
N GLY A 188 1.71 -2.53 -24.81
CA GLY A 188 0.65 -3.13 -24.00
C GLY A 188 -0.78 -2.86 -24.46
N ASP A 189 -0.99 -2.30 -25.66
CA ASP A 189 -2.29 -1.74 -26.08
C ASP A 189 -3.44 -2.76 -26.07
N LEU A 190 -3.14 -4.05 -26.26
CA LEU A 190 -4.12 -5.13 -26.12
C LEU A 190 -4.64 -5.27 -24.68
N LEU A 191 -3.75 -5.14 -23.69
CA LEU A 191 -4.10 -5.14 -22.28
C LEU A 191 -4.94 -3.90 -21.95
N GLY A 192 -4.62 -2.76 -22.57
CA GLY A 192 -5.39 -1.52 -22.49
C GLY A 192 -6.81 -1.65 -23.04
N LYS A 193 -6.98 -2.29 -24.20
CA LYS A 193 -8.30 -2.56 -24.80
C LYS A 193 -9.16 -3.46 -23.89
N GLU A 194 -8.57 -4.50 -23.32
CA GLU A 194 -9.25 -5.39 -22.38
C GLU A 194 -9.62 -4.69 -21.07
N ALA A 195 -8.70 -3.89 -20.49
CA ALA A 195 -9.01 -3.05 -19.34
C ALA A 195 -10.19 -2.10 -19.62
N LYS A 196 -10.21 -1.47 -20.80
CA LYS A 196 -11.33 -0.59 -21.22
C LYS A 196 -12.67 -1.34 -21.24
N ARG A 197 -12.68 -2.58 -21.76
CA ARG A 197 -13.88 -3.43 -21.79
C ARG A 197 -14.40 -3.73 -20.37
N ILE A 198 -13.53 -4.20 -19.47
CA ILE A 198 -13.90 -4.57 -18.09
C ILE A 198 -14.48 -3.37 -17.32
N ILE A 199 -13.90 -2.18 -17.49
CA ILE A 199 -14.38 -0.96 -16.83
C ILE A 199 -15.72 -0.49 -17.42
N ASN A 200 -15.91 -0.57 -18.75
CA ASN A 200 -17.21 -0.27 -19.38
C ASN A 200 -18.32 -1.27 -19.00
N GLU A 201 -17.98 -2.48 -18.55
CA GLU A 201 -18.92 -3.50 -18.08
C GLU A 201 -19.31 -3.34 -16.59
N LEU A 202 -18.76 -2.34 -15.88
CA LEU A 202 -19.16 -2.07 -14.50
C LEU A 202 -20.63 -1.64 -14.41
N PRO A 203 -21.37 -2.11 -13.39
CA PRO A 203 -22.74 -1.65 -13.15
C PRO A 203 -22.77 -0.18 -12.74
N LYS A 204 -23.92 0.49 -12.93
CA LYS A 204 -24.12 1.84 -12.37
C LYS A 204 -23.95 1.84 -10.85
N PHE A 205 -23.23 2.84 -10.36
CA PHE A 205 -23.00 3.10 -8.94
C PHE A 205 -24.17 3.89 -8.33
N LYS A 206 -24.26 3.90 -7.01
CA LYS A 206 -24.79 5.06 -6.27
C LYS A 206 -23.78 6.21 -6.44
N PRO A 207 -24.18 7.43 -6.83
CA PRO A 207 -23.26 8.54 -6.98
C PRO A 207 -22.61 8.92 -5.65
N GLY A 208 -21.47 9.61 -5.71
CA GLY A 208 -20.88 10.25 -4.53
C GLY A 208 -21.56 11.58 -4.24
N GLU A 209 -21.57 11.99 -2.98
CA GLU A 209 -22.19 13.23 -2.52
C GLU A 209 -21.16 14.11 -1.79
N HIS A 210 -21.25 15.42 -1.99
CA HIS A 210 -20.49 16.42 -1.25
C HIS A 210 -21.39 17.64 -0.99
N ASN A 211 -21.36 18.15 0.23
CA ASN A 211 -22.28 19.17 0.75
C ASN A 211 -23.78 18.84 0.47
N GLY A 212 -24.14 17.55 0.59
CA GLY A 212 -25.49 17.05 0.34
C GLY A 212 -25.97 17.09 -1.12
N SER A 213 -25.07 17.33 -2.08
CA SER A 213 -25.36 17.31 -3.52
C SER A 213 -24.57 16.20 -4.22
N PRO A 214 -25.16 15.49 -5.21
CA PRO A 214 -24.41 14.50 -5.99
C PRO A 214 -23.36 15.19 -6.86
N VAL A 215 -22.14 14.66 -6.85
CA VAL A 215 -20.96 15.19 -7.55
C VAL A 215 -20.34 14.15 -8.47
N ASP A 216 -19.60 14.58 -9.49
CA ASP A 216 -18.79 13.62 -10.25
C ASP A 216 -17.53 13.28 -9.46
N VAL A 217 -17.12 12.02 -9.45
CA VAL A 217 -16.01 11.53 -8.62
C VAL A 217 -14.93 10.85 -9.45
N LYS A 218 -13.72 11.43 -9.48
CA LYS A 218 -12.55 10.84 -10.14
C LYS A 218 -12.02 9.66 -9.35
N TYR A 219 -11.87 8.53 -10.03
CA TYR A 219 -11.26 7.31 -9.50
C TYR A 219 -10.16 6.78 -10.44
N GLY A 220 -9.16 6.12 -9.87
CA GLY A 220 -8.05 5.52 -10.60
C GLY A 220 -7.66 4.18 -10.00
N LEU A 221 -7.46 3.15 -10.84
CA LEU A 221 -7.06 1.82 -10.38
C LEU A 221 -6.06 1.11 -11.33
N PRO A 222 -5.06 0.40 -10.79
CA PRO A 222 -4.16 -0.44 -11.57
C PRO A 222 -4.72 -1.86 -11.77
N ILE A 223 -4.94 -2.25 -13.03
CA ILE A 223 -5.24 -3.64 -13.43
C ILE A 223 -3.91 -4.33 -13.78
N THR A 224 -3.59 -5.43 -13.10
CA THR A 224 -2.33 -6.16 -13.31
C THR A 224 -2.54 -7.39 -14.20
N PHE A 225 -1.85 -7.42 -15.33
CA PHE A 225 -1.79 -8.58 -16.23
C PHE A 225 -0.43 -9.27 -16.03
N LYS A 226 -0.43 -10.50 -15.52
CA LYS A 226 0.78 -11.29 -15.27
C LYS A 226 0.57 -12.72 -15.77
N ILE A 227 1.60 -13.31 -16.36
CA ILE A 227 1.66 -14.70 -16.80
C ILE A 227 2.60 -15.43 -15.81
N PRO A 228 2.09 -16.35 -14.96
CA PRO A 228 2.94 -17.13 -14.06
C PRO A 228 4.07 -17.84 -14.81
N GLY A 229 5.29 -17.82 -14.26
CA GLY A 229 6.45 -18.49 -14.83
C GLY A 229 7.09 -17.84 -16.07
N ARG A 230 6.48 -16.81 -16.69
CA ARG A 230 7.01 -16.19 -17.93
C ARG A 230 7.54 -14.78 -17.68
N LYS A 231 8.75 -14.47 -18.14
CA LYS A 231 9.31 -13.09 -18.13
C LYS A 231 8.56 -12.20 -19.14
N PRO A 232 8.32 -10.91 -18.84
CA PRO A 232 7.69 -9.96 -19.77
C PRO A 232 8.61 -9.65 -20.95
N THR A 233 8.07 -9.68 -22.17
CA THR A 233 8.80 -9.35 -23.41
C THR A 233 8.75 -7.86 -23.76
N ASN A 234 7.84 -7.13 -23.13
CA ASN A 234 7.48 -5.76 -23.42
C ASN A 234 8.09 -4.74 -22.43
N ILE A 235 9.21 -5.09 -21.81
CA ILE A 235 10.04 -4.11 -21.10
C ILE A 235 10.62 -3.16 -22.16
N LYS A 236 10.51 -1.84 -21.94
CA LYS A 236 11.40 -0.90 -22.65
C LYS A 236 12.81 -1.28 -22.22
N LYS A 237 13.64 -1.78 -23.14
CA LYS A 237 15.09 -1.73 -22.93
C LYS A 237 15.41 -0.27 -22.72
N VAL A 238 15.64 0.12 -21.47
CA VAL A 238 16.39 1.33 -21.17
C VAL A 238 17.70 1.13 -21.91
N ASN A 239 18.14 2.14 -22.66
CA ASN A 239 19.53 2.18 -23.11
C ASN A 239 20.38 2.47 -21.88
N THR A 240 20.50 1.48 -21.00
CA THR A 240 21.70 1.28 -20.21
C THR A 240 22.76 0.95 -21.24
N SER A 241 23.29 1.99 -21.89
CA SER A 241 24.72 1.99 -22.19
C SER A 241 25.38 1.48 -20.93
N LYS A 242 26.07 0.33 -21.02
CA LYS A 242 27.01 -0.04 -19.98
C LYS A 242 27.82 1.21 -19.71
N ILE A 243 27.85 1.65 -18.47
CA ILE A 243 28.80 2.67 -18.07
C ILE A 243 30.14 1.92 -18.05
N GLU A 244 30.78 1.84 -19.23
CA GLU A 244 32.19 1.42 -19.41
C GLU A 244 33.15 2.55 -18.96
N GLU A 245 32.60 3.57 -18.30
CA GLU A 245 33.30 4.67 -17.70
C GLU A 245 33.55 4.38 -16.22
N THR A 246 34.71 4.76 -15.71
CA THR A 246 35.06 4.63 -14.30
C THR A 246 34.07 5.40 -13.42
N ILE A 247 33.57 4.73 -12.38
CA ILE A 247 32.74 5.33 -11.32
C ILE A 247 33.66 5.71 -10.17
N TYR A 248 33.62 6.97 -9.75
CA TYR A 248 34.48 7.52 -8.71
C TYR A 248 33.73 7.68 -7.39
N SER A 249 34.44 7.63 -6.27
CA SER A 249 33.93 7.99 -4.94
C SER A 249 34.07 9.50 -4.74
N PHE A 250 33.22 10.11 -3.91
CA PHE A 250 33.36 11.50 -3.45
C PHE A 250 34.77 11.80 -2.91
N SER A 251 35.41 10.82 -2.27
CA SER A 251 36.77 10.92 -1.71
C SER A 251 37.89 10.99 -2.76
N SER A 252 37.58 10.80 -4.04
CA SER A 252 38.52 10.76 -5.17
C SER A 252 38.29 11.86 -6.21
N LEU A 253 37.49 12.88 -5.88
CA LEU A 253 37.16 14.00 -6.76
C LEU A 253 37.91 15.27 -6.39
N ASP A 254 38.25 16.07 -7.39
CA ASP A 254 38.76 17.44 -7.19
C ASP A 254 37.62 18.39 -6.83
N LYS A 255 36.42 18.16 -7.38
CA LYS A 255 35.17 18.80 -6.95
C LYS A 255 34.07 17.77 -6.81
N ILE A 256 33.43 17.72 -5.65
CA ILE A 256 32.27 16.86 -5.41
C ILE A 256 31.03 17.36 -6.17
N PRO A 257 30.05 16.49 -6.44
CA PRO A 257 28.71 16.90 -6.86
C PRO A 257 28.09 17.90 -5.88
N GLN A 258 27.30 18.84 -6.41
CA GLN A 258 26.71 19.92 -5.62
C GLN A 258 25.23 20.16 -5.93
N PHE A 259 24.48 20.52 -4.89
CA PHE A 259 23.18 21.17 -5.03
C PHE A 259 23.36 22.66 -5.40
N ASP A 260 22.37 23.24 -6.06
CA ASP A 260 22.33 24.69 -6.37
C ASP A 260 22.31 25.59 -5.14
N SER A 261 21.88 25.08 -3.98
CA SER A 261 22.00 25.73 -2.66
C SER A 261 23.46 26.04 -2.33
N CYS A 262 24.33 25.01 -2.40
CA CYS A 262 25.75 25.11 -2.07
C CYS A 262 26.53 26.07 -2.98
N LYS A 263 26.14 26.17 -4.25
CA LYS A 263 26.70 27.18 -5.17
C LYS A 263 26.45 28.62 -4.68
N LYS A 264 25.29 28.90 -4.08
CA LYS A 264 24.94 30.25 -3.60
C LYS A 264 25.73 30.64 -2.35
N SER A 265 26.02 29.68 -1.46
CA SER A 265 26.87 29.89 -0.29
C SER A 265 28.37 29.88 -0.59
N LYS A 266 28.78 29.42 -1.79
CA LYS A 266 30.18 29.12 -2.16
C LYS A 266 30.82 28.08 -1.22
N ASP A 267 30.01 27.18 -0.68
CA ASP A 267 30.47 26.09 0.17
C ASP A 267 30.57 24.81 -0.66
N ASP A 268 31.79 24.49 -1.07
CA ASP A 268 32.10 23.30 -1.87
C ASP A 268 32.30 22.03 -1.01
N SER A 269 31.98 22.08 0.29
CA SER A 269 32.21 20.98 1.24
C SER A 269 31.16 19.86 1.18
N ILE A 270 31.59 18.65 1.58
CA ILE A 270 30.70 17.49 1.82
C ILE A 270 29.61 17.83 2.85
N SER A 271 29.90 18.73 3.79
CA SER A 271 28.92 19.17 4.80
C SER A 271 27.71 19.86 4.15
N CYS A 272 27.93 20.76 3.19
CA CYS A 272 26.84 21.42 2.48
C CYS A 272 26.01 20.43 1.63
N PHE A 273 26.68 19.50 0.95
CA PHE A 273 26.00 18.45 0.18
C PHE A 273 25.10 17.59 1.08
N ASN A 274 25.64 17.08 2.19
CA ASN A 274 24.90 16.25 3.14
C ASN A 274 23.73 17.01 3.77
N THR A 275 23.92 18.29 4.11
CA THR A 275 22.87 19.14 4.69
C THR A 275 21.74 19.35 3.69
N SER A 276 22.06 19.72 2.45
CA SER A 276 21.07 19.89 1.37
C SER A 276 20.33 18.59 1.04
N LEU A 277 21.03 17.45 1.08
CA LEU A 277 20.43 16.11 0.91
C LEU A 277 19.45 15.77 2.04
N ILE A 278 19.81 16.06 3.30
CA ILE A 278 18.95 15.87 4.47
C ILE A 278 17.69 16.76 4.35
N GLU A 279 17.84 18.05 4.05
CA GLU A 279 16.72 18.98 3.85
C GLU A 279 15.78 18.51 2.74
N HIS A 280 16.33 18.07 1.60
CA HIS A 280 15.56 17.49 0.50
C HIS A 280 14.79 16.25 0.97
N ILE A 281 15.46 15.27 1.58
CA ILE A 281 14.82 14.05 2.08
C ILE A 281 13.70 14.39 3.06
N GLN A 282 13.96 15.26 4.03
CA GLN A 282 12.97 15.72 5.02
C GLN A 282 11.74 16.37 4.37
N SER A 283 11.92 17.20 3.34
CA SER A 283 10.81 17.86 2.63
C SER A 283 9.86 16.89 1.91
N TYR A 284 10.35 15.69 1.56
CA TYR A 284 9.57 14.61 0.93
C TYR A 284 9.33 13.41 1.85
N PHE A 285 9.79 13.46 3.11
CA PHE A 285 9.76 12.32 4.02
C PHE A 285 8.32 12.05 4.46
N ALA A 286 7.80 10.90 4.05
CA ALA A 286 6.55 10.35 4.53
C ALA A 286 6.82 8.92 5.01
N TYR A 287 6.66 8.69 6.32
CA TYR A 287 6.84 7.36 6.89
C TYR A 287 5.78 6.40 6.30
N PRO A 288 6.17 5.25 5.71
CA PRO A 288 5.19 4.34 5.12
C PRO A 288 4.22 3.79 6.16
N GLU A 289 2.91 4.02 5.98
CA GLU A 289 1.89 3.52 6.93
C GLU A 289 1.94 1.99 7.08
N GLU A 290 2.30 1.25 6.02
CA GLU A 290 2.51 -0.21 6.10
C GLU A 290 3.69 -0.62 7.00
N ALA A 291 4.76 0.19 7.07
CA ALA A 291 5.89 -0.04 7.97
C ALA A 291 5.50 0.33 9.40
N LYS A 292 4.82 1.46 9.58
CA LYS A 292 4.32 1.95 10.88
C LYS A 292 3.35 0.96 11.54
N MET A 293 2.37 0.43 10.79
CA MET A 293 1.44 -0.58 11.27
C MET A 293 2.11 -1.91 11.68
N LYS A 294 3.30 -2.19 11.15
CA LYS A 294 4.11 -3.38 11.45
C LYS A 294 5.25 -3.11 12.44
N ASN A 295 5.39 -1.86 12.93
CA ASN A 295 6.53 -1.39 13.73
C ASN A 295 7.90 -1.70 13.10
N ILE A 296 8.02 -1.56 11.76
CA ILE A 296 9.26 -1.81 11.03
C ILE A 296 10.12 -0.55 11.07
N GLU A 297 11.17 -0.59 11.88
CA GLU A 297 12.17 0.46 12.06
C GLU A 297 13.55 0.02 11.56
N GLY A 298 14.47 0.97 11.39
CA GLY A 298 15.88 0.68 11.16
C GLY A 298 16.61 1.68 10.26
N GLU A 299 17.88 1.40 10.05
CA GLU A 299 18.77 2.12 9.13
C GLU A 299 18.67 1.53 7.72
N VAL A 300 18.32 2.35 6.74
CA VAL A 300 18.36 2.00 5.32
C VAL A 300 19.50 2.76 4.67
N VAL A 301 20.50 2.05 4.16
CA VAL A 301 21.60 2.64 3.40
C VAL A 301 21.19 2.71 1.93
N VAL A 302 21.16 3.91 1.37
CA VAL A 302 20.96 4.11 -0.08
C VAL A 302 22.28 4.40 -0.77
N ASN A 303 22.49 3.75 -1.91
CA ASN A 303 23.59 4.00 -2.82
C ASN A 303 23.01 4.48 -4.15
N PHE A 304 23.62 5.48 -4.76
CA PHE A 304 23.20 5.99 -6.06
C PHE A 304 24.38 6.59 -6.80
N ILE A 305 24.26 6.68 -8.12
CA ILE A 305 25.26 7.28 -9.00
C ILE A 305 24.73 8.63 -9.49
N ILE A 306 25.54 9.67 -9.39
CA ILE A 306 25.32 10.96 -10.05
C ILE A 306 26.10 10.90 -11.37
N ASP A 307 25.39 11.03 -12.49
CA ASP A 307 26.00 10.96 -13.82
C ASP A 307 26.77 12.25 -14.20
N LYS A 308 27.45 12.24 -15.34
CA LYS A 308 28.17 13.41 -15.88
C LYS A 308 27.31 14.65 -16.16
N LYS A 309 25.98 14.52 -16.20
CA LYS A 309 25.01 15.62 -16.37
C LYS A 309 24.40 16.06 -15.04
N GLY A 310 24.70 15.36 -13.94
CA GLY A 310 24.11 15.59 -12.63
C GLY A 310 22.77 14.88 -12.40
N ASP A 311 22.36 13.99 -13.29
CA ASP A 311 21.15 13.18 -13.11
C ASP A 311 21.46 12.00 -12.18
N VAL A 312 20.51 11.67 -11.29
CA VAL A 312 20.67 10.56 -10.34
C VAL A 312 20.17 9.25 -10.96
N VAL A 313 21.05 8.26 -11.03
CA VAL A 313 20.83 6.95 -11.66
C VAL A 313 21.32 5.81 -10.75
N ASP A 314 20.94 4.58 -11.10
CA ASP A 314 21.34 3.34 -10.41
C ASP A 314 21.11 3.36 -8.88
N ILE A 315 19.92 3.84 -8.47
CA ILE A 315 19.53 3.96 -7.08
C ILE A 315 19.24 2.56 -6.51
N THR A 316 19.97 2.18 -5.47
CA THR A 316 19.79 0.93 -4.72
C THR A 316 19.69 1.23 -3.24
N ALA A 317 18.65 0.73 -2.56
CA ALA A 317 18.50 0.85 -1.12
C ALA A 317 18.64 -0.54 -0.48
N LYS A 318 19.23 -0.59 0.72
CA LYS A 318 19.41 -1.82 1.50
C LYS A 318 19.25 -1.55 2.98
N GLY A 319 18.28 -2.21 3.62
CA GLY A 319 18.01 -2.10 5.05
C GLY A 319 18.17 -3.43 5.82
N PRO A 320 17.66 -3.51 7.05
CA PRO A 320 17.58 -4.76 7.82
C PRO A 320 16.55 -5.74 7.23
N GLU A 321 16.46 -6.96 7.79
CA GLU A 321 15.49 -7.96 7.35
C GLU A 321 14.04 -7.44 7.42
N ASN A 322 13.23 -7.77 6.41
CA ASN A 322 11.83 -7.35 6.26
C ASN A 322 11.60 -5.83 6.11
N SER A 323 12.62 -5.08 5.67
CA SER A 323 12.56 -3.62 5.48
C SER A 323 12.29 -3.17 4.03
N GLU A 324 11.82 -4.05 3.14
CA GLU A 324 11.62 -3.74 1.70
C GLU A 324 10.67 -2.55 1.49
N ILE A 325 9.75 -2.31 2.43
CA ILE A 325 8.83 -1.16 2.45
C ILE A 325 9.61 0.16 2.68
N LEU A 326 10.60 0.14 3.57
CA LEU A 326 11.48 1.28 3.85
C LEU A 326 12.47 1.50 2.69
N GLU A 327 13.04 0.44 2.12
CA GLU A 327 13.89 0.49 0.92
C GLU A 327 13.16 1.17 -0.24
N LEU A 328 11.93 0.75 -0.53
CA LEU A 328 11.09 1.35 -1.58
C LEU A 328 10.69 2.80 -1.29
N ALA A 329 10.59 3.20 -0.02
CA ALA A 329 10.34 4.59 0.35
C ALA A 329 11.60 5.45 0.15
N THR A 330 12.75 4.96 0.61
CA THR A 330 14.06 5.58 0.44
C THR A 330 14.40 5.83 -1.04
N ILE A 331 14.19 4.85 -1.92
CA ILE A 331 14.40 5.01 -3.37
C ILE A 331 13.59 6.21 -3.90
N ARG A 332 12.33 6.37 -3.49
CA ARG A 332 11.46 7.48 -3.93
C ARG A 332 11.89 8.86 -3.44
N PHE A 333 12.63 8.95 -2.34
CA PHE A 333 13.18 10.24 -1.88
C PHE A 333 14.33 10.67 -2.80
N ILE A 334 15.17 9.71 -3.20
CA ILE A 334 16.33 9.92 -4.08
C ILE A 334 15.89 10.10 -5.55
N GLU A 335 14.87 9.37 -6.04
CA GLU A 335 14.26 9.57 -7.37
C GLU A 335 13.72 11.00 -7.59
N LYS A 336 13.44 11.75 -6.52
CA LYS A 336 12.94 13.12 -6.57
C LYS A 336 14.02 14.19 -6.47
N LEU A 337 15.30 13.82 -6.35
CA LEU A 337 16.39 14.80 -6.27
C LEU A 337 16.37 15.74 -7.49
N PRO A 338 16.65 17.04 -7.30
CA PRO A 338 16.88 17.94 -8.43
C PRO A 338 18.11 17.48 -9.21
N ASN A 339 18.21 17.89 -10.47
CA ASN A 339 19.46 17.76 -11.22
C ASN A 339 20.58 18.49 -10.44
N LEU A 340 21.67 17.79 -10.18
CA LEU A 340 22.82 18.26 -9.42
C LEU A 340 23.87 18.83 -10.38
N LYS A 341 24.93 19.41 -9.87
CA LYS A 341 26.18 19.46 -10.64
C LYS A 341 26.90 18.12 -10.52
N ALA A 342 27.43 17.61 -11.63
CA ALA A 342 28.31 16.46 -11.64
C ALA A 342 29.63 16.73 -10.90
N GLY A 343 30.28 15.67 -10.42
CA GLY A 343 31.63 15.72 -9.85
C GLY A 343 32.70 15.88 -10.94
N GLU A 344 33.83 16.49 -10.60
CA GLU A 344 34.94 16.73 -11.52
C GLU A 344 36.25 16.07 -11.05
N ILE A 345 37.00 15.50 -11.99
CA ILE A 345 38.42 15.12 -11.87
C ILE A 345 39.17 15.76 -13.04
N GLU A 346 40.28 16.43 -12.80
CA GLU A 346 41.07 17.18 -13.80
C GLU A 346 40.22 18.15 -14.65
N GLY A 347 39.16 18.71 -14.06
CA GLY A 347 38.18 19.56 -14.75
C GLY A 347 37.25 18.85 -15.73
N LYS A 348 37.22 17.51 -15.75
CA LYS A 348 36.29 16.69 -16.55
C LYS A 348 35.18 16.14 -15.65
N SER A 349 33.93 16.25 -16.10
CA SER A 349 32.79 15.66 -15.38
C SER A 349 32.85 14.13 -15.40
N VAL A 350 32.65 13.49 -14.24
CA VAL A 350 32.73 12.03 -14.06
C VAL A 350 31.52 11.46 -13.33
N ASN A 351 31.21 10.18 -13.58
CA ASN A 351 30.15 9.49 -12.85
C ASN A 351 30.62 9.22 -11.42
N THR A 352 29.79 9.57 -10.45
CA THR A 352 30.17 9.57 -9.03
C THR A 352 29.19 8.73 -8.22
N SER A 353 29.68 7.72 -7.50
CA SER A 353 28.88 6.95 -6.55
C SER A 353 28.85 7.65 -5.19
N TYR A 354 27.67 7.66 -4.55
CA TYR A 354 27.49 8.10 -3.18
C TYR A 354 26.62 7.14 -2.37
N SER A 355 26.90 7.04 -1.08
CA SER A 355 26.20 6.20 -0.11
C SER A 355 25.74 7.04 1.07
N PHE A 356 24.47 6.96 1.44
CA PHE A 356 23.87 7.76 2.52
C PHE A 356 22.95 6.90 3.41
N PRO A 357 23.12 6.90 4.74
CA PRO A 357 22.23 6.22 5.67
C PRO A 357 20.99 7.06 6.00
N ILE A 358 19.82 6.42 6.04
CA ILE A 358 18.54 7.03 6.47
C ILE A 358 17.95 6.19 7.60
N ASN A 359 17.77 6.81 8.77
CA ASN A 359 17.18 6.15 9.94
C ASN A 359 15.66 6.35 9.99
N PHE A 360 14.91 5.26 10.08
CA PHE A 360 13.47 5.24 10.28
C PHE A 360 13.16 4.81 11.71
N THR A 361 12.63 5.72 12.52
CA THR A 361 12.24 5.49 13.92
C THR A 361 10.82 6.00 14.16
N LEU A 362 10.04 5.27 14.95
CA LEU A 362 8.74 5.70 15.48
C LEU A 362 8.97 6.35 16.85
N ASN A 363 8.23 7.42 17.13
CA ASN A 363 8.27 8.19 18.39
C ASN A 363 6.92 8.08 19.13
#